data_AF-A0A2N4SKJ2-F1
#
_entry.id   AF-A0A2N4SKJ2-F1
#
_cell.length_a   1.000
_cell.length_b   1.000
_cell.length_c   1.000
_cell.angle_alpha   90.00
_cell.angle_beta   90.00
_cell.angle_gamma   90.00
#
_symmetry.space_group_name_H-M   'P 1'
#
loop_
_entity.id
_entity.type
_entity.pdbx_description
1 polymer ?
#
loop_
_entity_poly.entity_id
_entity_poly.type
_entity_poly.pdbx_seq_one_letter_code
_entity_poly.pdbx_strand_id
1 'polypeptide(L)'
;MTVRSFIFLLASTLALAAGAEPNRGVQSEKEIRAQCSDEHFSMASVRECLGKRQVQSEVDLRRAEIETRAAFDTWDEDTKYVNLAKARLAASGKAFAKYRVEQCAFAASIGGGAIGNALDMRRAACIAELNNRRAEQLRSAVAKLPQRPPK
;
A
#
# COMPACT_ATOMS: atom_id res chain seq x y z
N MET A 1 23.60 -31.60 61.32
CA MET A 1 24.19 -31.62 59.96
C MET A 1 23.42 -32.69 59.20
N THR A 2 22.63 -32.41 58.17
CA THR A 2 22.94 -31.66 56.94
C THR A 2 21.62 -31.20 56.29
N VAL A 3 21.60 -29.95 55.80
CA VAL A 3 20.53 -29.38 54.96
C VAL A 3 20.70 -29.90 53.54
N ARG A 4 19.61 -30.30 52.87
CA ARG A 4 19.61 -30.58 51.42
C ARG A 4 18.57 -29.69 50.74
N SER A 5 19.04 -28.54 50.26
CA SER A 5 18.32 -27.68 49.32
C SER A 5 18.16 -28.40 47.98
N PHE A 6 16.92 -28.54 47.51
CA PHE A 6 16.64 -28.89 46.12
C PHE A 6 16.28 -27.60 45.37
N ILE A 7 17.23 -27.08 44.60
CA ILE A 7 17.02 -25.96 43.68
C ILE A 7 16.48 -26.56 42.38
N PHE A 8 15.18 -26.33 42.09
CA PHE A 8 14.61 -26.62 40.77
C PHE A 8 15.00 -25.48 39.81
N LEU A 9 15.93 -25.74 38.90
CA LEU A 9 16.22 -24.88 37.76
C LEU A 9 15.13 -25.06 36.70
N LEU A 10 14.19 -24.11 36.61
CA LEU A 10 13.30 -23.98 35.45
C LEU A 10 14.07 -23.32 34.30
N ALA A 11 14.51 -24.12 33.33
CA ALA A 11 15.04 -23.61 32.08
C ALA A 11 13.87 -23.19 31.17
N SER A 12 13.47 -21.92 31.26
CA SER A 12 12.51 -21.33 30.32
C SER A 12 13.20 -21.10 28.97
N THR A 13 13.02 -22.04 28.03
CA THR A 13 13.38 -21.82 26.62
C THR A 13 12.42 -20.81 26.03
N LEU A 14 12.84 -19.54 25.99
CA LEU A 14 12.16 -18.49 25.23
C LEU A 14 12.33 -18.81 23.74
N ALA A 15 11.37 -19.50 23.14
CA ALA A 15 11.33 -19.66 21.69
C ALA A 15 11.11 -18.27 21.09
N LEU A 16 12.15 -17.69 20.47
CA LEU A 16 11.95 -16.59 19.54
C LEU A 16 11.14 -17.14 18.37
N ALA A 17 9.82 -16.95 18.41
CA ALA A 17 9.03 -16.98 17.21
C ALA A 17 9.53 -15.83 16.33
N ALA A 18 10.39 -16.17 15.36
CA ALA A 18 10.62 -15.32 14.22
C ALA A 18 9.27 -15.16 13.52
N GLY A 19 8.56 -14.09 13.86
CA GLY A 19 7.37 -13.69 13.12
C GLY A 19 7.84 -13.43 11.69
N ALA A 20 7.55 -14.36 10.78
CA ALA A 20 7.47 -14.00 9.39
C ALA A 20 6.45 -12.86 9.32
N GLU A 21 6.90 -11.64 9.02
CA GLU A 21 5.97 -10.57 8.66
C GLU A 21 5.07 -11.17 7.59
N PRO A 22 3.73 -11.19 7.80
CA PRO A 22 2.86 -11.58 6.72
C PRO A 22 3.26 -10.69 5.56
N ASN A 23 3.44 -11.26 4.37
CA ASN A 23 3.50 -10.48 3.15
C ASN A 23 2.16 -9.74 3.10
N ARG A 24 2.11 -8.56 3.73
CA ARG A 24 0.88 -7.78 3.88
C ARG A 24 0.71 -7.18 2.51
N GLY A 25 0.11 -7.99 1.64
CA GLY A 25 -0.37 -7.56 0.34
C GLY A 25 -1.21 -6.31 0.52
N VAL A 26 -1.37 -5.56 -0.57
CA VAL A 26 -2.03 -4.26 -0.50
C VAL A 26 -3.39 -4.37 0.20
N GLN A 27 -3.50 -3.64 1.31
CA GLN A 27 -4.72 -3.58 2.13
C GLN A 27 -5.90 -3.07 1.30
N SER A 28 -7.04 -3.72 1.48
CA SER A 28 -8.32 -3.27 0.97
C SER A 28 -8.82 -2.04 1.72
N GLU A 29 -9.75 -1.32 1.10
CA GLU A 29 -10.49 -0.19 1.67
C GLU A 29 -11.07 -0.55 3.04
N LYS A 30 -11.64 -1.76 3.18
CA LYS A 30 -12.24 -2.26 4.42
C LYS A 30 -11.18 -2.44 5.50
N GLU A 31 -10.03 -3.02 5.17
CA GLU A 31 -8.93 -3.24 6.11
C GLU A 31 -8.32 -1.91 6.56
N ILE A 32 -8.18 -0.94 5.64
CA ILE A 32 -7.69 0.41 5.98
C ILE A 32 -8.65 1.10 6.96
N ARG A 33 -9.96 1.02 6.72
CA ARG A 33 -10.96 1.56 7.66
C ARG A 33 -10.91 0.85 9.00
N ALA A 34 -10.91 -0.48 9.01
CA ALA A 34 -10.86 -1.27 10.23
C ALA A 34 -9.63 -0.90 11.07
N GLN A 35 -8.45 -0.85 10.45
CA GLN A 35 -7.22 -0.46 11.12
C GLN A 35 -7.32 0.93 11.76
N CYS A 36 -7.80 1.94 11.01
CA CYS A 36 -7.97 3.28 11.59
C CYS A 36 -9.01 3.31 12.73
N SER A 37 -10.06 2.49 12.67
CA SER A 37 -11.05 2.36 13.74
C SER A 37 -10.52 1.62 14.97
N ASP A 38 -9.65 0.63 14.79
CA ASP A 38 -9.03 -0.13 15.87
C ASP A 38 -7.95 0.71 16.59
N GLU A 39 -7.21 1.55 15.83
CA GLU A 39 -6.17 2.45 16.35
C GLU A 39 -6.75 3.71 17.04
N HIS A 40 -8.00 4.10 16.75
CA HIS A 40 -8.56 5.37 17.20
C HIS A 40 -10.02 5.28 17.68
N PHE A 41 -10.28 5.82 18.88
CA PHE A 41 -11.58 5.72 19.54
C PHE A 41 -12.64 6.76 19.12
N SER A 42 -12.25 7.84 18.42
CA SER A 42 -13.16 8.92 18.03
C SER A 42 -13.32 9.02 16.52
N MET A 43 -14.53 9.35 16.04
CA MET A 43 -14.80 9.52 14.61
C MET A 43 -13.89 10.59 13.96
N ALA A 44 -13.53 11.64 14.70
CA ALA A 44 -12.61 12.68 14.23
C ALA A 44 -11.20 12.10 14.02
N SER A 45 -10.71 11.31 14.97
CA SER A 45 -9.40 10.65 14.88
C SER A 45 -9.36 9.59 13.78
N VAL A 46 -10.45 8.83 13.58
CA VAL A 46 -10.55 7.88 12.46
C VAL A 46 -10.53 8.62 11.12
N ARG A 47 -11.26 9.75 11.00
CA ARG A 47 -11.22 10.59 9.78
C ARG A 47 -9.82 11.13 9.52
N GLU A 48 -9.11 11.59 10.55
CA GLU A 48 -7.73 12.06 10.43
C GLU A 48 -6.79 10.94 9.96
N CYS A 49 -6.89 9.74 10.56
CA CYS A 49 -6.13 8.57 10.14
C CYS A 49 -6.36 8.25 8.66
N LEU A 50 -7.62 8.19 8.23
CA LEU A 50 -7.98 7.92 6.83
C LEU A 50 -7.47 9.01 5.88
N GLY A 51 -7.53 10.28 6.29
CA GLY A 51 -6.93 11.39 5.54
C GLY A 51 -5.42 11.21 5.37
N LYS A 52 -4.70 10.83 6.43
CA LYS A 52 -3.26 10.53 6.38
C LYS A 52 -2.96 9.35 5.46
N ARG A 53 -3.75 8.26 5.53
CA ARG A 53 -3.60 7.09 4.63
C ARG A 53 -3.80 7.47 3.17
N GLN A 54 -4.79 8.32 2.87
CA GLN A 54 -5.01 8.85 1.52
C GLN A 54 -3.78 9.64 1.04
N VAL A 55 -3.34 10.65 1.79
CA VAL A 55 -2.20 11.50 1.39
C VAL A 55 -0.93 10.66 1.20
N GLN A 56 -0.65 9.75 2.13
CA GLN A 56 0.51 8.87 2.03
C GLN A 56 0.47 8.01 0.75
N SER A 57 -0.70 7.44 0.43
CA SER A 57 -0.86 6.64 -0.78
C SER A 57 -0.65 7.45 -2.08
N GLU A 58 -1.00 8.74 -2.09
CA GLU A 58 -0.78 9.62 -3.24
C GLU A 58 0.71 9.90 -3.45
N VAL A 59 1.45 10.12 -2.36
CA VAL A 59 2.92 10.24 -2.37
C VAL A 59 3.55 8.94 -2.87
N ASP A 60 3.10 7.79 -2.36
CA ASP A 60 3.65 6.48 -2.72
C ASP A 60 3.40 6.13 -4.19
N LEU A 61 2.19 6.41 -4.70
CA LEU A 61 1.88 6.26 -6.11
C LEU A 61 2.77 7.16 -6.96
N ARG A 62 2.93 8.44 -6.57
CA ARG A 62 3.76 9.38 -7.32
C ARG A 62 5.22 8.92 -7.39
N ARG A 63 5.76 8.43 -6.28
CA ARG A 63 7.10 7.85 -6.22
C ARG A 63 7.22 6.64 -7.15
N ALA A 64 6.27 5.70 -7.09
CA ALA A 64 6.28 4.51 -7.97
C ALA A 64 6.23 4.89 -9.46
N GLU A 65 5.47 5.92 -9.85
CA GLU A 65 5.44 6.42 -11.23
C GLU A 65 6.79 6.98 -11.70
N ILE A 66 7.50 7.70 -10.82
CA ILE A 66 8.83 8.26 -11.09
C ILE A 66 9.84 7.12 -11.24
N GLU A 67 9.86 6.18 -10.30
CA GLU A 67 10.75 5.02 -10.32
C GLU A 67 10.53 4.14 -11.55
N THR A 68 9.27 3.90 -11.93
CA THR A 68 8.92 3.16 -13.17
C THR A 68 9.50 3.84 -14.40
N ARG A 69 9.41 5.18 -14.47
CA ARG A 69 9.96 5.95 -15.59
C ARG A 69 11.48 5.87 -15.62
N ALA A 70 12.13 5.96 -14.46
CA ALA A 70 13.58 5.84 -14.34
C ALA A 70 14.07 4.44 -14.74
N ALA A 71 13.33 3.38 -14.38
CA ALA A 71 13.65 2.01 -14.80
C ALA A 71 13.65 1.83 -16.33
N PHE A 72 12.80 2.56 -17.06
CA PHE A 72 12.85 2.58 -18.52
C PHE A 72 14.08 3.31 -19.08
N ASP A 73 14.71 4.21 -18.32
CA ASP A 73 15.93 4.90 -18.77
C ASP A 73 17.14 3.97 -18.78
N THR A 74 17.15 2.93 -17.94
CA THR A 74 18.21 1.92 -17.84
C THR A 74 17.86 0.57 -18.45
N TRP A 75 16.63 0.41 -18.94
CA TRP A 75 16.17 -0.80 -19.63
C TRP A 75 16.99 -1.08 -20.90
N ASP A 76 17.57 -2.28 -20.98
CA ASP A 76 18.30 -2.80 -22.14
C ASP A 76 17.34 -3.24 -23.25
N GLU A 77 16.82 -2.26 -23.97
CA GLU A 77 15.87 -2.44 -25.06
C GLU A 77 16.04 -1.31 -26.09
N ASP A 78 15.61 -1.57 -27.32
CA ASP A 78 15.55 -0.58 -28.39
C ASP A 78 14.71 0.64 -27.94
N THR A 79 15.30 1.83 -28.15
CA THR A 79 14.71 3.13 -27.86
C THR A 79 13.26 3.27 -28.35
N LYS A 80 12.88 2.67 -29.49
CA LYS A 80 11.49 2.73 -29.99
C LYS A 80 10.49 2.05 -29.03
N TYR A 81 10.87 0.93 -28.43
CA TYR A 81 10.01 0.20 -27.49
C TYR A 81 10.03 0.83 -26.10
N VAL A 82 11.19 1.37 -25.68
CA VAL A 82 11.29 2.21 -24.46
C VAL A 82 10.33 3.41 -24.55
N ASN A 83 10.34 4.12 -25.68
CA ASN A 83 9.46 5.27 -25.91
C ASN A 83 7.99 4.86 -25.95
N LEU A 84 7.66 3.73 -26.59
CA LEU A 84 6.32 3.16 -26.59
C LEU A 84 5.85 2.86 -25.16
N ALA A 85 6.68 2.20 -24.35
CA ALA A 85 6.35 1.87 -22.96
C ALA A 85 6.10 3.13 -22.11
N LYS A 86 6.93 4.17 -22.25
CA LYS A 86 6.73 5.47 -21.58
C LYS A 86 5.41 6.14 -21.98
N ALA A 87 5.06 6.09 -23.27
CA ALA A 87 3.78 6.62 -23.77
C ALA A 87 2.59 5.84 -23.21
N ARG A 88 2.68 4.50 -23.16
CA ARG A 88 1.64 3.63 -22.57
C ARG A 88 1.52 3.82 -21.06
N LEU A 89 2.62 4.01 -20.34
CA LEU A 89 2.61 4.37 -18.93
C LEU A 89 1.82 5.67 -18.71
N ALA A 90 2.11 6.72 -19.48
CA ALA A 90 1.41 8.00 -19.37
C ALA A 90 -0.10 7.87 -19.69
N ALA A 91 -0.47 7.14 -20.74
CA ALA A 91 -1.87 6.90 -21.09
C ALA A 91 -2.59 6.09 -20.00
N SER A 92 -1.97 5.03 -19.49
CA SER A 92 -2.54 4.20 -18.43
C SER A 92 -2.69 4.96 -17.11
N GLY A 93 -1.78 5.87 -16.78
CA GLY A 93 -1.88 6.74 -15.60
C GLY A 93 -3.10 7.67 -15.68
N LYS A 94 -3.35 8.28 -16.84
CA LYS A 94 -4.55 9.11 -17.07
C LYS A 94 -5.84 8.29 -16.92
N ALA A 95 -5.88 7.09 -17.50
CA ALA A 95 -7.03 6.20 -17.39
C ALA A 95 -7.27 5.74 -15.95
N PHE A 96 -6.19 5.41 -15.22
CA PHE A 96 -6.26 5.03 -13.82
C PHE A 96 -6.79 6.17 -12.94
N ALA A 97 -6.34 7.42 -13.15
CA ALA A 97 -6.83 8.56 -12.40
C ALA A 97 -8.35 8.73 -12.55
N LYS A 98 -8.88 8.56 -13.77
CA LYS A 98 -10.33 8.57 -14.03
C LYS A 98 -11.03 7.40 -13.33
N TYR A 99 -10.51 6.18 -13.49
CA TYR A 99 -11.06 4.99 -12.83
C TYR A 99 -11.13 5.16 -11.31
N ARG A 100 -10.06 5.65 -10.68
CA ARG A 100 -10.01 5.88 -9.23
C ARG A 100 -11.08 6.84 -8.75
N VAL A 101 -11.32 7.93 -9.50
CA VAL A 101 -12.37 8.90 -9.15
C VAL A 101 -13.74 8.25 -9.19
N GLU A 102 -14.09 7.59 -10.30
CA GLU A 102 -15.41 6.97 -10.48
C GLU A 102 -15.62 5.79 -9.52
N GLN A 103 -14.62 4.94 -9.38
CA GLN A 103 -14.67 3.77 -8.49
C GLN A 103 -14.85 4.18 -7.03
N CYS A 104 -14.16 5.23 -6.58
CA CYS A 104 -14.31 5.69 -5.20
C CYS A 104 -15.57 6.52 -4.96
N ALA A 105 -16.13 7.15 -6.00
CA ALA A 105 -17.48 7.71 -5.94
C ALA A 105 -18.54 6.60 -5.77
N PHE A 106 -18.41 5.51 -6.54
CA PHE A 106 -19.24 4.31 -6.37
C PHE A 106 -19.07 3.68 -4.98
N ALA A 107 -17.83 3.51 -4.51
CA ALA A 107 -17.59 2.96 -3.18
C ALA A 107 -18.29 3.79 -2.09
N ALA A 108 -18.20 5.11 -2.17
CA ALA A 108 -18.91 6.03 -1.29
C ALA A 108 -20.44 5.86 -1.38
N SER A 109 -21.02 5.73 -2.58
CA SER A 109 -22.49 5.62 -2.74
C SER A 109 -23.11 4.38 -2.09
N ILE A 110 -22.34 3.28 -1.96
CA ILE A 110 -22.77 2.07 -1.23
C ILE A 110 -22.93 2.33 0.28
N GLY A 111 -22.49 3.49 0.80
CA GLY A 111 -22.76 3.92 2.16
C GLY A 111 -24.23 4.27 2.45
N GLY A 112 -25.09 4.34 1.43
CA GLY A 112 -26.52 4.61 1.59
C GLY A 112 -26.79 5.96 2.27
N GLY A 113 -27.74 5.99 3.20
CA GLY A 113 -28.13 7.22 3.93
C GLY A 113 -27.14 7.72 4.99
N ALA A 114 -25.90 7.22 5.01
CA ALA A 114 -24.90 7.70 5.97
C ALA A 114 -24.57 9.19 5.75
N ILE A 115 -24.39 9.94 6.85
CA ILE A 115 -24.07 11.37 6.80
C ILE A 115 -22.65 11.57 6.22
N GLY A 116 -22.46 12.60 5.39
CA GLY A 116 -21.31 12.84 4.51
C GLY A 116 -19.91 12.53 5.08
N ASN A 117 -19.67 12.75 6.37
CA ASN A 117 -18.39 12.39 7.00
C ASN A 117 -18.05 10.89 6.87
N ALA A 118 -19.02 9.99 7.00
CA ALA A 118 -18.80 8.56 6.85
C ALA A 118 -18.58 8.16 5.38
N LEU A 119 -19.22 8.87 4.44
CA LEU A 119 -19.04 8.67 3.00
C LEU A 119 -17.63 9.13 2.55
N ASP A 120 -17.18 10.28 3.06
CA ASP A 120 -15.83 10.81 2.84
C ASP A 120 -14.75 9.84 3.36
N MET A 121 -14.95 9.28 4.55
CA MET A 121 -14.04 8.30 5.14
C MET A 121 -13.90 7.05 4.27
N ARG A 122 -15.01 6.52 3.75
CA ARG A 122 -14.99 5.40 2.80
C ARG A 122 -14.29 5.76 1.50
N ARG A 123 -14.55 6.96 0.97
CA ARG A 123 -13.87 7.46 -0.23
C ARG A 123 -12.36 7.56 -0.02
N ALA A 124 -11.91 8.10 1.12
CA ALA A 124 -10.49 8.25 1.45
C ALA A 124 -9.79 6.89 1.52
N ALA A 125 -10.41 5.90 2.19
CA ALA A 125 -9.88 4.54 2.24
C ALA A 125 -9.81 3.88 0.84
N CYS A 126 -10.82 4.12 -0.02
CA CYS A 126 -10.82 3.60 -1.38
C CYS A 126 -9.67 4.18 -2.22
N ILE A 127 -9.44 5.50 -2.10
CA ILE A 127 -8.33 6.16 -2.80
C ILE A 127 -7.00 5.55 -2.32
N ALA A 128 -6.86 5.35 -1.02
CA ALA A 128 -5.67 4.73 -0.43
C ALA A 128 -5.41 3.32 -0.96
N GLU A 129 -6.42 2.45 -0.96
CA GLU A 129 -6.31 1.10 -1.55
C GLU A 129 -5.86 1.17 -3.02
N LEU A 130 -6.59 1.92 -3.86
CA LEU A 130 -6.34 1.91 -5.30
C LEU A 130 -4.95 2.47 -5.63
N ASN A 131 -4.52 3.52 -4.93
CA ASN A 131 -3.18 4.08 -5.09
C ASN A 131 -2.10 3.07 -4.71
N ASN A 132 -2.25 2.39 -3.57
CA ASN A 132 -1.29 1.39 -3.11
C ASN A 132 -1.23 0.21 -4.08
N ARG A 133 -2.38 -0.26 -4.60
CA ARG A 133 -2.44 -1.35 -5.59
C ARG A 133 -1.73 -0.95 -6.87
N ARG A 134 -1.96 0.27 -7.35
CA ARG A 134 -1.33 0.78 -8.56
C ARG A 134 0.17 0.94 -8.38
N ALA A 135 0.62 1.47 -7.25
CA ALA A 135 2.05 1.58 -6.93
C ALA A 135 2.72 0.19 -6.96
N GLU A 136 2.08 -0.82 -6.40
CA GLU A 136 2.60 -2.19 -6.39
C GLU A 136 2.65 -2.82 -7.79
N GLN A 137 1.60 -2.64 -8.60
CA GLN A 137 1.59 -3.07 -10.00
C GLN A 137 2.73 -2.43 -10.80
N LEU A 138 2.98 -1.14 -10.59
CA LEU A 138 4.03 -0.40 -11.28
C LEU A 138 5.42 -0.93 -10.91
N ARG A 139 5.71 -1.06 -9.61
CA ARG A 139 6.98 -1.63 -9.12
C ARG A 139 7.19 -3.06 -9.63
N SER A 140 6.15 -3.89 -9.54
CA SER A 140 6.19 -5.27 -10.02
C SER A 140 6.45 -5.36 -11.53
N ALA A 141 5.87 -4.46 -12.33
CA ALA A 141 6.02 -4.48 -13.78
C ALA A 141 7.45 -4.20 -14.25
N VAL A 142 8.22 -3.41 -13.48
CA VAL A 142 9.58 -3.03 -13.85
C VAL A 142 10.68 -3.81 -13.13
N ALA A 143 10.33 -4.56 -12.07
CA ALA A 143 11.28 -5.27 -11.22
C ALA A 143 12.18 -6.27 -11.95
N LYS A 144 11.75 -6.78 -13.11
CA LYS A 144 12.48 -7.81 -13.89
C LYS A 144 12.91 -7.33 -15.28
N LEU A 145 12.90 -6.03 -15.53
CA LEU A 145 13.42 -5.51 -16.80
C LEU A 145 14.93 -5.76 -16.89
N PRO A 146 15.44 -6.29 -18.02
CA PRO A 146 16.87 -6.37 -18.28
C PRO A 146 17.50 -4.96 -18.19
N GLN A 147 18.62 -4.83 -17.49
CA GLN A 147 19.30 -3.53 -17.31
C GLN A 147 20.52 -3.45 -18.20
N ARG A 148 20.77 -2.27 -18.79
CA ARG A 148 21.99 -2.05 -19.57
C ARG A 148 23.21 -2.23 -18.67
N PRO A 149 24.28 -2.87 -19.17
CA PRO A 149 25.53 -2.98 -18.41
C PRO A 149 26.09 -1.59 -18.13
N PRO A 150 26.76 -1.39 -16.98
CA PRO A 150 27.52 -0.17 -16.72
C PRO A 150 28.59 0.01 -17.80
N LYS A 151 28.80 1.26 -18.22
CA LYS A 151 29.90 1.62 -19.11
C LYS A 151 31.23 1.60 -18.37
#